data_AF-A0A2X3IL77-F1
#
_entry.id   AF-A0A2X3IL77-F1
#
_cell.length_a   1.000
_cell.length_b   1.000
_cell.length_c   1.000
_cell.angle_alpha   90.00
_cell.angle_beta   90.00
_cell.angle_gamma   90.00
#
_symmetry.space_group_name_H-M   'P 1'
#
loop_
_entity.id
_entity.type
_entity.pdbx_description
1 polymer ?
#
loop_
_entity_poly.entity_id
_entity_poly.type
_entity_poly.pdbx_seq_one_letter_code
_entity_poly.pdbx_strand_id
1 'polypeptide(L)'
;MAPNSVKTEGGAVWLDPKKTSPYKFYQFWINTADADVYRFLKFFTFMDIAEINALEEEDKNSGAAPRAQYVLAEQVTRLVHGEEGLTAAKRITASLFNGNLSELSEADFEQLAQDGVPMVEMDRGADLQTGAGGFRAAAVPWSGA
;
A
#
# COMPACT_ATOMS: atom_id res chain seq x y z
N MET A 1 -21.54 1.98 23.14
CA MET A 1 -20.99 1.95 21.77
C MET A 1 -19.61 2.59 21.84
N ALA A 2 -18.55 1.78 21.83
CA ALA A 2 -17.18 2.30 21.78
C ALA A 2 -16.80 2.60 20.32
N PRO A 3 -16.05 3.68 20.04
CA PRO A 3 -15.58 3.98 18.69
C PRO A 3 -14.59 2.89 18.27
N ASN A 4 -14.77 2.33 17.08
CA ASN A 4 -13.80 1.42 16.47
C ASN A 4 -12.48 2.16 16.28
N SER A 5 -11.56 1.96 17.22
CA SER A 5 -10.16 2.31 17.08
C SER A 5 -9.61 1.57 15.85
N VAL A 6 -9.02 2.31 14.92
CA VAL A 6 -8.24 1.77 13.80
C VAL A 6 -7.14 0.87 14.38
N LYS A 7 -7.42 -0.43 14.47
CA LYS A 7 -6.42 -1.46 14.67
C LYS A 7 -6.04 -1.92 13.28
N THR A 8 -4.89 -1.48 12.78
CA THR A 8 -4.24 -2.18 11.69
C THR A 8 -4.05 -3.63 12.14
N GLU A 9 -4.65 -4.58 11.43
CA GLU A 9 -4.47 -6.02 11.70
C GLU A 9 -2.99 -6.44 11.60
N GLY A 10 -2.10 -5.57 11.07
CA GLY A 10 -0.66 -5.78 10.88
C GLY A 10 0.31 -4.96 11.75
N GLY A 11 -0.13 -4.30 12.84
CA GLY A 11 0.78 -3.56 13.74
C GLY A 11 1.10 -2.11 13.29
N ALA A 12 2.10 -1.48 13.92
CA ALA A 12 2.47 -0.08 13.66
C ALA A 12 3.15 0.11 12.29
N VAL A 13 2.83 1.20 11.60
CA VAL A 13 3.48 1.64 10.35
C VAL A 13 4.66 2.53 10.71
N TRP A 14 5.88 2.07 10.43
CA TRP A 14 7.12 2.76 10.78
C TRP A 14 7.65 3.61 9.62
N LEU A 15 8.38 4.67 9.93
CA LEU A 15 9.08 5.49 8.92
C LEU A 15 10.42 4.87 8.47
N ASP A 16 10.97 3.97 9.28
CA ASP A 16 12.22 3.26 8.94
C ASP A 16 11.90 2.16 7.90
N PRO A 17 12.51 2.21 6.69
CA PRO A 17 12.24 1.25 5.62
C PRO A 17 12.56 -0.20 6.01
N LYS A 18 13.45 -0.42 7.00
CA LYS A 18 13.80 -1.76 7.50
C LYS A 18 12.74 -2.35 8.45
N LYS A 19 11.79 -1.54 8.90
CA LYS A 19 10.68 -1.96 9.76
C LYS A 19 9.34 -1.96 9.03
N THR A 20 9.16 -1.05 8.08
CA THR A 20 8.03 -1.03 7.18
C THR A 20 8.53 -0.68 5.80
N SER A 21 8.41 -1.60 4.84
CA SER A 21 8.92 -1.36 3.50
C SER A 21 8.23 -0.16 2.85
N PRO A 22 8.90 0.57 1.95
CA PRO A 22 8.27 1.62 1.15
C PRO A 22 6.99 1.14 0.45
N TYR A 23 6.96 -0.10 -0.06
CA TYR A 23 5.76 -0.71 -0.62
C TYR A 23 4.61 -0.79 0.40
N LYS A 24 4.84 -1.38 1.58
CA LYS A 24 3.79 -1.51 2.61
C LYS A 24 3.34 -0.15 3.14
N PHE A 25 4.27 0.79 3.28
CA PHE A 25 3.98 2.16 3.67
C PHE A 25 3.06 2.84 2.65
N TYR A 26 3.37 2.72 1.36
CA TYR A 26 2.53 3.23 0.27
C TYR A 26 1.13 2.58 0.28
N GLN A 27 1.07 1.25 0.41
CA GLN A 27 -0.20 0.51 0.46
C GLN A 27 -1.07 0.89 1.66
N PHE A 28 -0.46 1.22 2.81
CA PHE A 28 -1.20 1.72 3.97
C PHE A 28 -2.00 2.99 3.62
N TRP A 29 -1.38 3.93 2.90
CA TRP A 29 -2.05 5.17 2.49
C TRP A 29 -3.05 4.96 1.36
N ILE A 30 -2.78 4.05 0.42
CA ILE A 30 -3.74 3.67 -0.63
C ILE A 30 -5.04 3.13 -0.03
N ASN A 31 -4.94 2.36 1.05
CA ASN A 31 -6.09 1.77 1.74
C ASN A 31 -6.80 2.75 2.71
N THR A 32 -6.52 4.05 2.62
CA THR A 32 -7.20 5.07 3.43
C THR A 32 -8.68 5.14 3.04
N ALA A 33 -9.56 5.15 4.05
CA ALA A 33 -10.99 5.31 3.83
C ALA A 33 -11.33 6.68 3.20
N ASP A 34 -12.32 6.71 2.30
CA ASP A 34 -12.79 7.93 1.63
C ASP A 34 -13.12 9.07 2.60
N ALA A 35 -13.66 8.74 3.77
CA ALA A 35 -14.02 9.71 4.80
C ALA A 35 -12.81 10.43 5.43
N ASP A 36 -11.62 9.83 5.36
CA ASP A 36 -10.41 10.32 6.03
C ASP A 36 -9.37 10.91 5.06
N VAL A 37 -9.40 10.52 3.78
CA VAL A 37 -8.32 10.82 2.82
C VAL A 37 -8.04 12.32 2.68
N TYR A 38 -9.06 13.16 2.57
CA TYR A 38 -8.87 14.62 2.43
C TYR A 38 -8.39 15.27 3.72
N ARG A 39 -8.79 14.73 4.88
CA ARG A 39 -8.28 15.18 6.17
C ARG A 39 -6.80 14.78 6.34
N PHE A 40 -6.42 13.60 5.87
CA PHE A 40 -5.05 13.13 5.88
C PHE A 40 -4.16 13.91 4.90
N LEU A 41 -4.67 14.27 3.72
CA LEU A 41 -3.97 15.18 2.81
C LEU A 41 -3.60 16.49 3.51
N LYS A 42 -4.53 17.07 4.29
CA LYS A 42 -4.31 18.31 5.06
C LYS A 42 -3.32 18.15 6.22
N PHE A 43 -3.13 16.94 6.75
CA PHE A 43 -2.29 16.70 7.94
C PHE A 43 -0.88 16.21 7.60
N PHE A 44 -0.74 15.41 6.54
CA PHE A 44 0.49 14.67 6.25
C PHE A 44 1.19 15.12 4.98
N THR A 45 0.64 16.10 4.26
CA THR A 45 1.25 16.65 3.06
C THR A 45 1.48 18.15 3.19
N PHE A 46 2.31 18.69 2.28
CA PHE A 46 2.52 20.13 2.13
C PHE A 46 1.69 20.73 0.98
N MET A 47 0.65 20.03 0.52
CA MET A 47 -0.24 20.53 -0.54
C MET A 47 -1.03 21.74 -0.04
N ASP A 48 -1.31 22.68 -0.94
CA ASP A 48 -2.13 23.83 -0.61
C ASP A 48 -3.58 23.42 -0.36
N ILE A 49 -4.24 24.05 0.62
CA ILE A 49 -5.65 23.77 0.95
C ILE A 49 -6.56 23.95 -0.27
N ALA A 50 -6.25 24.92 -1.14
CA ALA A 50 -6.99 25.14 -2.38
C ALA A 50 -6.88 23.94 -3.34
N GLU A 51 -5.70 23.35 -3.48
CA GLU A 51 -5.47 22.16 -4.32
C GLU A 51 -6.19 20.93 -3.77
N ILE A 52 -6.16 20.74 -2.44
CA ILE A 52 -6.86 19.64 -1.78
C ILE A 52 -8.38 19.77 -1.98
N ASN A 53 -8.93 20.97 -1.85
CA ASN A 53 -10.36 21.20 -2.06
C ASN A 53 -10.75 20.99 -3.54
N ALA A 54 -9.89 21.39 -4.48
CA ALA A 54 -10.13 21.15 -5.91
C ALA A 54 -10.15 19.66 -6.24
N LEU A 55 -9.21 18.88 -5.67
CA LEU A 55 -9.17 17.42 -5.78
C LEU A 55 -10.44 16.77 -5.20
N GLU A 56 -10.88 17.22 -4.03
CA GLU A 56 -12.10 16.71 -3.40
C GLU A 56 -13.34 16.94 -4.26
N GLU A 57 -13.47 18.11 -4.88
CA GLU A 57 -14.57 18.40 -5.79
C GLU A 57 -14.47 17.63 -7.11
N GLU A 58 -13.27 17.42 -7.64
CA GLU A 58 -13.06 16.60 -8.85
C GLU A 58 -13.49 15.15 -8.60
N ASP A 59 -13.05 14.54 -7.51
CA ASP A 59 -13.36 13.15 -7.17
C ASP A 59 -14.88 12.97 -6.98
N LYS A 60 -15.56 13.88 -6.29
CA LYS A 60 -17.02 13.86 -6.11
C LYS A 60 -17.79 13.95 -7.45
N ASN A 61 -17.28 14.74 -8.39
CA ASN A 61 -17.96 15.00 -9.66
C ASN A 61 -17.62 13.98 -10.75
N SER A 62 -16.58 13.17 -10.57
CA SER A 62 -16.07 12.23 -11.58
C SER A 62 -17.00 11.03 -11.82
N GLY A 63 -17.77 10.62 -10.82
CA GLY A 63 -18.53 9.35 -10.84
C GLY A 63 -17.65 8.10 -10.84
N ALA A 64 -16.33 8.24 -10.67
CA ALA A 64 -15.35 7.17 -10.56
C ALA A 64 -14.89 6.99 -9.10
N ALA A 65 -14.07 5.97 -8.86
CA ALA A 65 -13.40 5.83 -7.57
C ALA A 65 -12.48 7.04 -7.32
N PRO A 66 -12.42 7.58 -6.08
CA PRO A 66 -11.59 8.73 -5.76
C PRO A 66 -10.11 8.48 -6.05
N ARG A 67 -9.41 9.49 -6.61
CA ARG A 67 -7.95 9.43 -6.83
C ARG A 67 -7.16 9.98 -5.64
N ALA A 68 -7.83 10.59 -4.66
CA ALA A 68 -7.19 11.19 -3.49
C ALA A 68 -6.27 10.23 -2.71
N GLN A 69 -6.60 8.94 -2.62
CA GLN A 69 -5.76 7.96 -1.93
C GLN A 69 -4.41 7.78 -2.61
N TYR A 70 -4.39 7.75 -3.94
CA TYR A 70 -3.16 7.69 -4.73
C TYR A 70 -2.33 8.95 -4.51
N VAL A 71 -2.95 10.13 -4.55
CA VAL A 71 -2.25 11.40 -4.29
C VAL A 71 -1.65 11.40 -2.88
N LEU A 72 -2.40 10.98 -1.86
CA LEU A 72 -1.93 10.88 -0.49
C LEU A 72 -0.74 9.92 -0.38
N ALA A 73 -0.87 8.71 -0.92
CA ALA A 73 0.18 7.71 -0.87
C ALA A 73 1.46 8.19 -1.56
N GLU A 74 1.35 8.84 -2.72
CA GLU A 74 2.49 9.41 -3.44
C GLU A 74 3.19 10.51 -2.64
N GLN A 75 2.44 11.47 -2.11
CA GLN A 75 3.00 12.60 -1.37
C GLN A 75 3.73 12.15 -0.11
N VAL A 76 3.09 11.32 0.71
CA VAL A 76 3.67 10.90 2.00
C VAL A 76 4.83 9.92 1.78
N THR A 77 4.72 9.01 0.82
CA THR A 77 5.82 8.07 0.51
C THR A 77 7.03 8.81 -0.04
N ARG A 78 6.85 9.78 -0.95
CA ARG A 78 7.94 10.63 -1.44
C ARG A 78 8.60 11.41 -0.31
N LEU A 79 7.79 11.96 0.61
CA LEU A 79 8.29 12.72 1.74
C LEU A 79 9.18 11.89 2.68
N VAL A 80 8.79 10.64 2.96
CA VAL A 80 9.46 9.79 3.95
C VAL A 80 10.58 8.95 3.33
N HIS A 81 10.36 8.39 2.14
CA HIS A 81 11.25 7.42 1.50
C HIS A 81 11.90 7.93 0.20
N GLY A 82 11.67 9.20 -0.16
CA GLY A 82 12.23 9.81 -1.35
C GLY A 82 11.60 9.32 -2.65
N GLU A 83 12.09 9.85 -3.77
CA GLU A 83 11.57 9.51 -5.10
C GLU A 83 11.85 8.04 -5.47
N GLU A 84 13.00 7.50 -5.04
CA GLU A 84 13.35 6.09 -5.28
C GLU A 84 12.42 5.13 -4.55
N GLY A 85 12.13 5.39 -3.26
CA GLY A 85 11.20 4.58 -2.47
C GLY A 85 9.78 4.62 -3.04
N LEU A 86 9.32 5.80 -3.46
CA LEU A 86 8.03 5.94 -4.15
C LEU A 86 8.01 5.16 -5.48
N THR A 87 9.06 5.31 -6.29
CA THR A 87 9.16 4.62 -7.58
C THR A 87 9.12 3.11 -7.41
N ALA A 88 9.85 2.57 -6.42
CA ALA A 88 9.82 1.15 -6.09
C ALA A 88 8.42 0.70 -5.64
N ALA A 89 7.79 1.44 -4.71
CA ALA A 89 6.44 1.11 -4.23
C ALA A 89 5.39 1.09 -5.35
N LYS A 90 5.43 2.06 -6.28
CA LYS A 90 4.55 2.10 -7.45
C LYS A 90 4.81 0.95 -8.41
N ARG A 91 6.09 0.63 -8.68
CA ARG A 91 6.48 -0.49 -9.54
C ARG A 91 5.98 -1.82 -8.97
N ILE A 92 6.23 -2.08 -7.68
CA ILE A 92 5.74 -3.28 -6.99
C ILE A 92 4.22 -3.38 -7.07
N THR A 93 3.51 -2.28 -6.77
CA THR A 93 2.05 -2.22 -6.84
C THR A 93 1.53 -2.57 -8.22
N ALA A 94 2.12 -1.99 -9.28
CA ALA A 94 1.73 -2.26 -10.66
C ALA A 94 2.00 -3.71 -11.06
N SER A 95 3.20 -4.23 -10.76
CA SER A 95 3.61 -5.61 -11.08
C SER A 95 2.73 -6.67 -10.42
N LEU A 96 2.34 -6.45 -9.16
CA LEU A 96 1.44 -7.38 -8.47
C LEU A 96 0.03 -7.35 -9.05
N PHE A 97 -0.47 -6.18 -9.45
CA PHE A 97 -1.81 -6.04 -10.01
C PHE A 97 -1.93 -6.57 -11.44
N ASN A 98 -0.91 -6.34 -12.28
CA ASN A 98 -0.92 -6.77 -13.68
C ASN A 98 -0.40 -8.21 -13.88
N GLY A 99 0.15 -8.84 -12.84
CA GLY A 99 0.72 -10.20 -12.90
C GLY A 99 2.06 -10.30 -13.63
N ASN A 100 2.69 -9.17 -13.96
CA ASN A 100 4.00 -9.11 -14.61
C ASN A 100 5.09 -8.71 -13.61
N LEU A 101 5.89 -9.71 -13.22
CA LEU A 101 6.99 -9.55 -12.27
C LEU A 101 8.33 -9.24 -12.95
N SER A 102 8.40 -9.14 -14.28
CA SER A 102 9.66 -8.95 -15.02
C SER A 102 10.39 -7.65 -14.70
N GLU A 103 9.66 -6.66 -14.20
CA GLU A 103 10.19 -5.34 -13.86
C GLU A 103 10.71 -5.26 -12.42
N LEU A 104 10.46 -6.29 -11.59
CA LEU A 104 10.87 -6.30 -10.20
C LEU A 104 12.37 -6.60 -10.06
N SER A 105 13.05 -5.75 -9.32
CA SER A 105 14.43 -5.95 -8.88
C SER A 105 14.51 -6.88 -7.66
N GLU A 106 15.71 -7.34 -7.32
CA GLU A 106 15.94 -8.12 -6.08
C GLU A 106 15.48 -7.34 -4.84
N ALA A 107 15.78 -6.04 -4.76
CA ALA A 107 15.33 -5.17 -3.69
C ALA A 107 13.80 -5.02 -3.62
N ASP A 108 13.09 -5.17 -4.74
CA ASP A 108 11.62 -5.17 -4.74
C ASP A 108 11.06 -6.46 -4.12
N PHE A 109 11.68 -7.61 -4.45
CA PHE A 109 11.34 -8.88 -3.81
C PHE A 109 11.69 -8.89 -2.31
N GLU A 110 12.76 -8.24 -1.90
CA GLU A 110 13.10 -8.05 -0.48
C GLU A 110 11.99 -7.30 0.28
N GLN A 111 11.42 -6.25 -0.31
CA GLN A 111 10.28 -5.55 0.30
C GLN A 111 9.04 -6.45 0.40
N LEU A 112 8.74 -7.21 -0.65
CA LEU A 112 7.62 -8.16 -0.66
C LEU A 112 7.79 -9.23 0.42
N ALA A 113 8.99 -9.78 0.56
CA ALA A 113 9.33 -10.79 1.57
C ALA A 113 9.34 -10.21 3.00
N GLN A 114 9.76 -8.96 3.17
CA GLN A 114 9.79 -8.29 4.48
C GLN A 114 8.38 -8.19 5.06
N ASP A 115 7.44 -7.60 4.31
CA ASP A 115 6.12 -7.29 4.84
C ASP A 115 5.03 -7.02 3.79
N GLY A 116 5.33 -7.17 2.50
CA GLY A 116 4.40 -6.88 1.42
C GLY A 116 3.37 -7.98 1.16
N VAL A 117 3.78 -9.25 1.25
CA VAL A 117 2.90 -10.41 1.05
C VAL A 117 3.28 -11.55 2.00
N PRO A 118 2.36 -12.50 2.31
CA PRO A 118 2.73 -13.71 3.02
C PRO A 118 3.78 -14.51 2.24
N MET A 119 4.85 -14.91 2.94
CA MET A 119 5.99 -15.63 2.37
C MET A 119 6.14 -17.00 3.06
N VAL A 120 6.59 -17.98 2.30
CA VAL A 120 6.94 -19.32 2.79
C VAL A 120 8.30 -19.73 2.23
N GLU A 121 9.10 -20.40 3.05
CA GLU A 121 10.34 -21.01 2.62
C GLU A 121 10.08 -22.42 2.07
N MET A 122 10.75 -22.77 0.97
CA MET A 122 10.63 -24.08 0.35
C MET A 122 12.01 -24.56 -0.10
N ASP A 123 12.28 -25.85 0.13
CA ASP A 123 13.48 -26.49 -0.38
C ASP A 123 13.46 -26.57 -1.92
N ARG A 124 14.63 -26.41 -2.53
CA ARG A 124 14.78 -26.51 -3.99
C ARG A 124 14.40 -27.92 -4.45
N GLY A 125 13.26 -28.04 -5.15
CA GLY A 125 12.73 -29.31 -5.64
C GLY A 125 11.54 -29.87 -4.83
N ALA A 126 11.10 -29.16 -3.78
CA ALA A 126 9.85 -29.47 -3.09
C ALA A 126 8.63 -29.17 -3.99
N ASP A 127 7.58 -29.98 -3.88
CA ASP A 127 6.32 -29.77 -4.60
C ASP A 127 5.46 -28.73 -3.87
N LEU A 128 4.72 -27.91 -4.63
CA LEU A 128 3.77 -26.93 -4.08
C LEU A 128 2.70 -27.60 -3.22
N GLN A 129 2.35 -28.86 -3.51
CA GLN A 129 1.41 -29.64 -2.69
C GLN A 129 1.98 -29.97 -1.30
N THR A 130 3.30 -30.11 -1.16
CA THR A 130 3.93 -30.39 0.14
C THR A 130 4.12 -29.13 0.98
N GLY A 131 4.22 -27.95 0.36
CA GLY A 131 4.29 -26.64 1.04
C GLY A 131 2.92 -26.06 1.45
N ALA A 132 1.84 -26.39 0.73
CA ALA A 132 0.52 -25.77 0.91
C ALA A 132 -0.29 -26.31 2.12
N GLY A 133 0.19 -27.34 2.82
CA GLY A 133 -0.53 -27.98 3.95
C GLY A 133 -0.80 -27.07 5.15
N GLY A 134 -0.18 -25.89 5.21
CA GLY A 134 -0.42 -24.85 6.23
C GLY A 134 -1.25 -23.65 5.77
N PHE A 135 -1.62 -23.59 4.49
CA PHE A 135 -2.28 -22.41 3.92
C PHE A 135 -3.79 -22.44 4.22
N ARG A 136 -4.20 -21.89 5.36
CA ARG A 136 -5.54 -21.29 5.44
C ARG A 136 -5.43 -19.95 4.74
N ALA A 137 -5.98 -19.86 3.54
CA ALA A 137 -6.18 -18.58 2.88
C ALA A 137 -6.99 -17.68 3.83
N ALA A 138 -6.32 -16.79 4.55
CA ALA A 138 -6.97 -15.57 4.98
C ALA A 138 -7.22 -14.83 3.69
N ALA A 139 -8.47 -14.89 3.21
CA ALA A 139 -8.93 -14.03 2.14
C ALA A 139 -8.65 -12.60 2.61
N VAL A 140 -7.57 -12.00 2.12
CA VAL A 140 -7.41 -10.55 2.19
C VAL A 140 -8.51 -10.03 1.26
N PRO A 141 -9.56 -9.39 1.78
CA PRO A 141 -10.58 -8.84 0.90
C PRO A 141 -9.91 -7.68 0.17
N TRP A 142 -9.63 -7.89 -1.11
CA TRP A 142 -9.32 -6.79 -2.02
C TRP A 142 -10.62 -5.98 -2.17
N SER A 143 -10.74 -4.85 -1.48
CA SER A 143 -11.90 -3.96 -1.55
C SER A 143 -11.81 -3.05 -2.78
N GLY A 144 -11.86 -3.68 -3.96
CA GLY A 144 -11.76 -3.01 -5.25
C GLY A 144 -12.57 -3.76 -6.30
N ALA A 145 -13.88 -3.84 -6.09
CA ALA A 145 -14.91 -4.17 -7.06
C ALA A 145 -16.20 -3.43 -6.68
#